data_AF-A0A834M1T9-F1
#
_entry.id   AF-A0A834M1T9-F1
#
_cell.length_a   1.000
_cell.length_b   1.000
_cell.length_c   1.000
_cell.angle_alpha   90.00
_cell.angle_beta   90.00
_cell.angle_gamma   90.00
#
_symmetry.space_group_name_H-M   'P 1'
#
loop_
_entity.id
_entity.type
_entity.pdbx_description
1 polymer ?
#
loop_
_entity_poly.entity_id
_entity_poly.type
_entity_poly.pdbx_seq_one_letter_code
_entity_poly.pdbx_strand_id
1 'polypeptide(L)'
;MVLGLPYHGYAWTLLDPSTNEIGSPATGPAVTLDGLISYKFIKSNMRCNGEKVVYNSTYVTNYCINDSVWIGYDDVEAIRTKVLYAREKGLLGYKVWHVGNVDNWVLSKAAVTVESVNQLGKHPRGASQ
;
A
#
# COMPACT_ATOMS: atom_id res chain seq x y z
N MET A 1 -9.32 -18.63 -4.45
CA MET A 1 -8.48 -17.53 -4.99
C MET A 1 -7.78 -16.82 -3.84
N VAL A 2 -6.56 -16.31 -4.05
CA VAL A 2 -5.74 -15.57 -3.06
C VAL A 2 -5.34 -14.22 -3.65
N LEU A 3 -5.56 -13.11 -2.94
CA LEU A 3 -5.23 -11.75 -3.39
C LEU A 3 -3.72 -11.45 -3.23
N GLY A 4 -3.06 -10.93 -4.26
CA GLY A 4 -1.66 -10.50 -4.16
C GLY A 4 -1.52 -9.07 -3.62
N LEU A 5 -0.61 -8.86 -2.68
CA LEU A 5 -0.27 -7.56 -2.10
C LEU A 5 1.20 -7.21 -2.43
N PRO A 6 1.46 -6.13 -3.19
CA PRO A 6 2.82 -5.70 -3.51
C PRO A 6 3.43 -4.94 -2.33
N TYR A 7 4.57 -5.41 -1.84
CA TYR A 7 5.42 -4.65 -0.91
C TYR A 7 6.49 -3.88 -1.70
N HIS A 8 6.09 -3.29 -2.81
CA HIS A 8 6.93 -2.49 -3.68
C HIS A 8 6.04 -1.49 -4.40
N GLY A 9 6.67 -0.52 -5.03
CA GLY A 9 6.03 0.44 -5.90
C GLY A 9 6.89 0.70 -7.11
N TYR A 10 6.45 1.66 -7.90
CA TYR A 10 7.16 2.14 -9.07
C TYR A 10 7.33 3.65 -8.98
N ALA A 11 8.48 4.12 -9.44
CA ALA A 11 8.82 5.52 -9.52
C ALA A 11 8.88 5.98 -10.98
N TRP A 12 8.36 7.16 -11.26
CA TRP A 12 8.30 7.76 -12.59
C TRP A 12 8.71 9.22 -12.54
N THR A 13 9.46 9.67 -13.55
CA THR A 13 9.78 11.08 -13.73
C THR A 13 8.62 11.75 -14.46
N LEU A 14 7.91 12.65 -13.78
CA LEU A 14 6.84 13.45 -14.36
C LEU A 14 7.35 14.31 -15.53
N LEU A 15 6.53 14.46 -16.56
CA LEU A 15 6.80 15.40 -17.64
C LEU A 15 6.70 16.85 -17.15
N ASP A 16 5.68 17.13 -16.33
CA ASP A 16 5.48 18.41 -15.66
C ASP A 16 5.14 18.16 -14.19
N PRO A 17 6.00 18.56 -13.24
CA PRO A 17 5.77 18.37 -11.80
C PRO A 17 4.53 19.08 -11.24
N SER A 18 4.00 20.08 -11.96
CA SER A 18 2.75 20.75 -11.58
C SER A 18 1.51 19.90 -11.84
N THR A 19 1.61 18.92 -12.75
CA THR A 19 0.60 17.89 -13.02
C THR A 19 1.04 16.56 -12.41
N ASN A 20 0.54 16.22 -11.23
CA ASN A 20 1.10 15.14 -10.42
C ASN A 20 0.04 14.20 -9.82
N GLU A 21 -1.16 14.22 -10.38
CA GLU A 21 -2.23 13.27 -10.07
C GLU A 21 -1.97 11.89 -10.70
N ILE A 22 -2.70 10.88 -10.24
CA ILE A 22 -2.68 9.55 -10.87
C ILE A 22 -3.05 9.68 -12.35
N GLY A 23 -2.20 9.15 -13.24
CA GLY A 23 -2.39 9.23 -14.68
C GLY A 23 -1.70 10.43 -15.36
N SER A 24 -1.00 11.27 -14.60
CA SER A 24 -0.23 12.38 -15.17
C SER A 24 0.87 11.88 -16.12
N PRO A 25 1.19 12.60 -17.21
CA PRO A 25 2.24 12.21 -18.14
C PRO A 25 3.62 12.09 -17.48
N ALA A 26 4.37 11.04 -17.85
CA ALA A 26 5.72 10.79 -17.38
C ALA A 26 6.69 10.62 -18.56
N THR A 27 7.94 11.00 -18.35
CA THR A 27 9.03 10.81 -19.32
C THR A 27 9.65 9.41 -19.24
N GLY A 28 9.42 8.68 -18.16
CA GLY A 28 9.86 7.30 -17.99
C GLY A 28 10.02 6.88 -16.54
N PRO A 29 10.56 5.68 -16.30
CA PRO A 29 10.90 5.20 -14.97
C PRO A 29 11.96 6.10 -14.30
N ALA A 30 11.90 6.17 -12.96
CA ALA A 30 12.84 6.90 -12.13
C ALA A 30 13.46 5.98 -11.07
N VAL A 31 14.56 6.41 -10.44
CA VAL A 31 15.29 5.70 -9.36
C VAL A 31 16.00 4.42 -9.82
N THR A 32 15.31 3.49 -10.46
CA THR A 32 15.87 2.28 -11.09
C THR A 32 15.56 2.27 -12.59
N LEU A 33 16.20 1.36 -13.33
CA LEU A 33 16.00 1.23 -14.78
C LEU A 33 14.53 0.95 -15.16
N ASP A 34 13.82 0.21 -14.31
CA ASP A 34 12.43 -0.19 -14.50
C ASP A 34 11.46 0.55 -13.56
N GLY A 35 11.97 1.43 -12.70
CA GLY A 35 11.20 2.16 -11.70
C GLY A 35 10.84 1.37 -10.45
N LEU A 36 11.07 0.06 -10.42
CA LEU A 36 10.71 -0.81 -9.32
C LEU A 36 11.52 -0.49 -8.06
N ILE A 37 10.83 -0.12 -6.98
CA ILE A 37 11.44 0.15 -5.69
C ILE A 37 10.70 -0.53 -4.54
N SER A 38 11.46 -1.09 -3.60
CA SER A 38 10.91 -1.75 -2.41
C SER A 38 10.18 -0.76 -1.49
N TYR A 39 9.18 -1.24 -0.73
CA TYR A 39 8.49 -0.42 0.27
C TYR A 39 9.48 0.24 1.25
N LYS A 40 10.46 -0.52 1.78
CA LYS A 40 11.50 0.04 2.66
C LYS A 40 12.22 1.22 2.03
N PHE A 41 12.63 1.09 0.76
CA PHE A 41 13.32 2.18 0.04
C PHE A 41 12.42 3.41 -0.16
N ILE A 42 11.14 3.20 -0.43
CA ILE A 42 10.14 4.28 -0.53
C ILE A 42 10.07 5.06 0.81
N LYS A 43 10.06 4.37 1.95
CA LYS A 43 10.00 5.02 3.26
C LYS A 43 11.33 5.64 3.70
N SER A 44 12.46 4.96 3.50
CA SER A 44 13.78 5.39 4.00
C SER A 44 14.49 6.40 3.09
N ASN A 45 14.50 6.13 1.78
CA ASN A 45 15.29 6.89 0.82
C ASN A 45 14.45 7.96 0.13
N MET A 46 13.23 7.62 -0.31
CA MET A 46 12.33 8.59 -0.94
C MET A 46 11.57 9.44 0.09
N ARG A 47 11.63 9.05 1.37
CA ARG A 47 11.04 9.77 2.52
C ARG A 47 9.54 10.01 2.34
N CYS A 48 8.84 9.06 1.72
CA CYS A 48 7.39 9.09 1.55
C CYS A 48 6.68 8.68 2.84
N ASN A 49 6.61 9.63 3.77
CA ASN A 49 6.09 9.43 5.12
C ASN A 49 5.18 10.60 5.52
N GLY A 50 4.27 10.35 6.48
CA GLY A 50 3.40 11.38 7.04
C GLY A 50 2.58 12.11 5.97
N GLU A 51 2.56 13.43 6.03
CA GLU A 51 1.77 14.31 5.16
C GLU A 51 2.16 14.25 3.68
N LYS A 52 3.33 13.68 3.34
CA LYS A 52 3.74 13.48 1.94
C LYS A 52 3.01 12.35 1.24
N VAL A 53 2.34 11.47 2.00
CA VAL A 53 1.67 10.29 1.46
C VAL A 53 0.21 10.63 1.20
N VAL A 54 -0.20 10.49 -0.05
CA VAL A 54 -1.60 10.60 -0.45
C VAL A 54 -2.17 9.19 -0.59
N TYR A 55 -3.30 8.93 0.05
CA TYR A 55 -4.12 7.75 -0.22
C TYR A 55 -5.24 8.13 -1.19
N ASN A 56 -5.36 7.37 -2.29
CA ASN A 56 -6.47 7.51 -3.21
C ASN A 56 -7.45 6.35 -3.00
N SER A 57 -8.64 6.65 -2.50
CA SER A 57 -9.68 5.65 -2.19
C SER A 57 -10.37 5.09 -3.44
N THR A 58 -10.41 5.82 -4.54
CA THR A 58 -10.97 5.35 -5.82
C THR A 58 -10.13 4.21 -6.40
N TYR A 59 -8.80 4.34 -6.36
CA TYR A 59 -7.87 3.33 -6.87
C TYR A 59 -7.35 2.36 -5.80
N VAL A 60 -7.58 2.65 -4.51
CA VAL A 60 -7.08 1.89 -3.36
C VAL A 60 -5.56 1.71 -3.44
N THR A 61 -4.86 2.83 -3.56
CA THR A 61 -3.38 2.90 -3.62
C THR A 61 -2.88 4.15 -2.93
N ASN A 62 -1.61 4.14 -2.56
CA ASN A 62 -0.91 5.32 -2.06
C ASN A 62 0.03 5.86 -3.14
N TYR A 63 0.35 7.13 -3.04
CA TYR A 63 1.44 7.73 -3.78
C TYR A 63 2.07 8.88 -3.01
N CYS A 64 3.25 9.29 -3.44
CA CYS A 64 3.95 10.48 -2.98
C CYS A 64 4.71 11.09 -4.15
N ILE A 65 5.02 12.37 -4.02
CA ILE A 65 5.82 13.11 -4.99
C ILE A 65 7.06 13.65 -4.29
N ASN A 66 8.22 13.50 -4.92
CA ASN A 66 9.46 14.11 -4.49
C ASN A 66 10.10 14.81 -5.68
N ASP A 67 10.10 16.13 -5.68
CA ASP A 67 10.45 16.97 -6.83
C ASP A 67 9.64 16.57 -8.08
N SER A 68 10.30 16.07 -9.12
CA SER A 68 9.67 15.56 -10.34
C SER A 68 9.38 14.06 -10.31
N VAL A 69 9.68 13.35 -9.22
CA VAL A 69 9.49 11.90 -9.12
C VAL A 69 8.17 11.58 -8.45
N TRP A 70 7.27 10.93 -9.19
CA TRP A 70 6.02 10.37 -8.69
C TRP A 70 6.20 8.90 -8.35
N ILE A 71 5.72 8.48 -7.18
CA ILE A 71 5.90 7.11 -6.69
C ILE A 71 4.56 6.53 -6.28
N GLY A 72 4.11 5.49 -6.98
CA GLY A 72 2.89 4.75 -6.65
C GLY A 72 3.20 3.45 -5.93
N TYR A 73 2.53 3.18 -4.81
CA TYR A 73 2.77 2.01 -3.97
C TYR A 73 1.59 1.71 -3.02
N ASP A 74 1.60 0.55 -2.36
CA ASP A 74 0.65 0.25 -1.27
C ASP A 74 1.26 0.62 0.09
N ASP A 75 0.62 1.55 0.80
CA ASP A 75 0.90 1.82 2.21
C ASP A 75 -0.13 1.15 3.13
N VAL A 76 0.01 1.37 4.44
CA VAL A 76 -0.82 0.75 5.49
C VAL A 76 -2.32 0.83 5.20
N GLU A 77 -2.82 1.96 4.69
CA GLU A 77 -4.24 2.14 4.41
C GLU A 77 -4.72 1.26 3.23
N ALA A 78 -4.02 1.29 2.10
CA ALA A 78 -4.32 0.44 0.95
C ALA A 78 -4.26 -1.06 1.31
N ILE A 79 -3.25 -1.47 2.09
CA ILE A 79 -3.12 -2.86 2.56
C ILE A 79 -4.34 -3.26 3.40
N ARG A 80 -4.76 -2.43 4.36
CA ARG A 80 -5.93 -2.72 5.19
C ARG A 80 -7.20 -2.86 4.36
N THR A 81 -7.42 -1.93 3.43
CA THR A 81 -8.59 -1.95 2.54
C THR A 81 -8.60 -3.18 1.64
N LYS A 82 -7.46 -3.57 1.06
CA LYS A 82 -7.35 -4.77 0.21
C LYS A 82 -7.58 -6.06 0.97
N VAL A 83 -7.10 -6.15 2.22
CA VAL A 83 -7.36 -7.32 3.08
C VAL A 83 -8.83 -7.40 3.49
N LEU A 84 -9.45 -6.27 3.84
CA LEU A 84 -10.90 -6.19 4.09
C LEU A 84 -11.69 -6.67 2.87
N TYR A 85 -11.35 -6.18 1.68
CA TYR A 85 -11.96 -6.60 0.43
C TYR A 85 -11.84 -8.11 0.20
N ALA A 86 -10.65 -8.69 0.38
CA ALA A 86 -10.44 -10.12 0.19
C ALA A 86 -11.36 -10.95 1.11
N ARG A 87 -11.52 -10.52 2.36
CA ARG A 87 -12.45 -11.14 3.31
C ARG A 87 -13.91 -10.97 2.89
N GLU A 88 -14.35 -9.77 2.58
CA GLU A 88 -15.75 -9.47 2.24
C GLU A 88 -16.20 -10.22 0.98
N LYS A 89 -15.27 -10.48 0.06
CA LYS A 89 -15.49 -11.28 -1.14
C LYS A 89 -15.32 -12.79 -0.93
N GLY A 90 -15.05 -13.24 0.29
CA GLY A 90 -14.89 -14.67 0.60
C GLY A 90 -13.68 -15.30 -0.10
N LEU A 91 -12.62 -14.53 -0.37
CA LEU A 91 -11.37 -15.10 -0.87
C LEU A 91 -10.71 -15.96 0.21
N LEU A 92 -9.86 -16.91 -0.21
CA LEU A 92 -9.15 -17.80 0.72
C LEU A 92 -8.17 -17.03 1.62
N GLY A 93 -7.69 -15.88 1.13
CA GLY A 93 -6.77 -15.01 1.85
C GLY A 93 -5.99 -14.11 0.91
N TYR A 94 -4.82 -13.69 1.34
CA TYR A 94 -3.87 -12.88 0.57
C TYR A 94 -2.44 -13.45 0.66
N LYS A 95 -1.59 -13.06 -0.30
CA LYS A 95 -0.15 -13.34 -0.33
C LYS A 95 0.61 -12.05 -0.59
N VAL A 96 1.84 -11.96 -0.10
CA VAL A 96 2.67 -10.75 -0.22
C VAL A 96 3.85 -10.98 -1.15
N TRP A 97 4.22 -9.97 -1.93
CA TRP A 97 5.46 -9.97 -2.73
C TRP A 97 6.29 -8.70 -2.50
N HIS A 98 7.43 -8.78 -1.84
CA HIS A 98 7.89 -9.92 -1.03
C HIS A 98 8.35 -9.43 0.34
N VAL A 99 8.46 -10.38 1.27
CA VAL A 99 8.69 -10.09 2.69
C VAL A 99 9.96 -9.27 2.96
N GLY A 100 11.01 -9.45 2.15
CA GLY A 100 12.28 -8.71 2.26
C GLY A 100 12.22 -7.22 1.89
N ASN A 101 11.08 -6.75 1.37
CA ASN A 101 10.90 -5.37 0.97
C ASN A 101 10.29 -4.47 2.06
N VAL A 102 9.97 -5.00 3.24
CA VAL A 102 9.36 -4.22 4.33
C VAL A 102 10.23 -4.25 5.58
N ASP A 103 10.26 -3.14 6.33
CA ASP A 103 10.93 -3.04 7.62
C ASP A 103 9.94 -3.21 8.78
N ASN A 104 10.40 -3.81 9.88
CA ASN A 104 9.63 -4.00 11.12
C ASN A 104 8.26 -4.68 10.95
N TRP A 105 8.07 -5.39 9.83
CA TRP A 105 6.84 -6.10 9.46
C TRP A 105 5.62 -5.18 9.37
N VAL A 106 5.81 -3.87 9.12
CA VAL A 106 4.73 -2.87 9.27
C VAL A 106 3.50 -3.21 8.43
N LEU A 107 3.68 -3.56 7.16
CA LEU A 107 2.57 -3.92 6.28
C LEU A 107 1.95 -5.29 6.65
N SER A 108 2.75 -6.23 7.13
CA SER A 108 2.25 -7.54 7.56
C SER A 108 1.42 -7.44 8.84
N LYS A 109 1.86 -6.63 9.80
CA LYS A 109 1.09 -6.31 11.01
C LYS A 109 -0.21 -5.58 10.68
N ALA A 110 -0.17 -4.65 9.72
CA ALA A 110 -1.37 -3.96 9.26
C ALA A 110 -2.41 -4.93 8.66
N ALA A 111 -1.96 -5.89 7.85
CA ALA A 111 -2.81 -6.92 7.26
C ALA A 111 -3.48 -7.81 8.32
N VAL A 112 -2.73 -8.25 9.34
CA VAL A 112 -3.26 -9.11 10.41
C VAL A 112 -4.20 -8.36 11.37
N THR A 113 -3.97 -7.06 11.61
CA THR A 113 -4.82 -6.28 12.53
C THR A 113 -6.27 -6.17 12.02
N VAL A 114 -6.47 -6.10 10.71
CA VAL A 114 -7.79 -6.21 10.09
C VAL A 114 -8.45 -7.54 10.45
N GLU A 115 -7.65 -8.60 10.56
CA GLU A 115 -8.18 -9.90 10.85
C GLU A 115 -8.74 -10.01 12.27
N SER A 116 -8.00 -9.48 13.25
CA SER A 116 -8.31 -9.58 14.68
C SER A 116 -9.48 -8.70 15.13
N VAL A 117 -9.62 -7.48 14.60
CA VAL A 117 -10.67 -6.53 15.02
C VAL A 117 -12.08 -7.07 14.77
N ASN A 118 -12.30 -7.81 13.69
CA ASN A 118 -13.63 -8.37 13.38
C ASN A 118 -13.90 -9.74 14.02
N GLN A 119 -12.89 -10.43 14.56
CA GLN A 119 -13.13 -11.64 15.39
C GLN A 119 -13.77 -11.25 16.73
N LEU A 120 -13.40 -10.08 17.28
CA LEU A 120 -14.04 -9.50 18.47
C LEU A 120 -15.49 -9.08 18.20
N GLY A 121 -15.82 -8.67 16.97
CA GLY A 121 -17.19 -8.32 16.56
C GLY A 121 -18.11 -9.50 16.26
N LYS A 122 -17.58 -10.74 16.20
CA LYS A 122 -18.34 -11.97 15.91
C LYS A 122 -18.67 -12.80 17.16
N HIS A 123 -18.28 -12.37 18.36
CA HIS A 123 -18.68 -13.02 19.59
C HIS A 123 -19.88 -12.27 20.21
N PRO A 124 -21.10 -12.86 20.24
CA PRO A 124 -22.18 -12.29 21.03
C PRO A 124 -21.71 -12.25 22.47
N ARG A 125 -21.85 -11.09 23.13
CA ARG A 125 -21.76 -11.03 24.59
C ARG A 125 -22.92 -11.87 25.13
N GLY A 126 -22.65 -13.15 25.38
CA GLY A 126 -23.56 -14.07 26.04
C GLY A 126 -23.93 -13.52 27.40
N ALA A 127 -25.23 -13.56 27.68
CA ALA A 127 -25.85 -13.10 28.90
C ALA A 127 -25.22 -13.74 30.15
N SER A 128 -24.93 -12.91 31.16
CA SER A 128 -24.79 -13.38 32.54
C SER A 128 -26.18 -13.68 33.09
N GLN A 129 -26.39 -14.93 33.50
CA GLN A 129 -27.41 -15.31 34.48
C GLN A 129 -27.06 -14.72 35.85
#